data_AF-A0A3D9AZI5-F1
#
_entry.id   AF-A0A3D9AZI5-F1
#
_cell.length_a   1.000
_cell.length_b   1.000
_cell.length_c   1.000
_cell.angle_alpha   90.00
_cell.angle_beta   90.00
_cell.angle_gamma   90.00
#
_symmetry.space_group_name_H-M   'P 1'
#
loop_
_entity.id
_entity.type
_entity.pdbx_description
1 polymer ?
#
loop_
_entity_poly.entity_id
_entity_poly.type
_entity_poly.pdbx_seq_one_letter_code
_entity_poly.pdbx_strand_id
1 'polypeptide(L)'
;MTKKIFFIFCLIGFIKNYSQQKLKGEWILDRIVKSDGKNLEINDPRYSMFLFYKINANEVSIHNTKFKAKFNKDLINLEDRTFKYWFEEDYLLLQEGDDISLLLKPEDFIKKHPEFKPKIEIRNNDSLLIANKIIHPIFNNEKTFASFLSQFMEKENLMDINDLYFKGEYILTKDNKIKNVKILDKLTPNYETQFIQALKQAEKYFKNPYGIDMLVTHETHLSKLYNNLSYKSDKKLFDIISEGSKYFNENKFEKAIEKFSKLDELQIKDNRFIMRFHEGYTKLGISYLAVGEKDKACINFKKVGNIMDFQVRNFLIDFCK
;
A
#
# COMPACT_ATOMS: atom_id res chain seq x y z
N MET A 1 -31.40 -30.01 36.10
CA MET A 1 -30.13 -30.12 35.36
C MET A 1 -30.16 -29.39 34.01
N THR A 2 -31.31 -29.35 33.32
CA THR A 2 -31.54 -28.67 32.03
C THR A 2 -31.32 -27.14 32.03
N LYS A 3 -31.65 -26.41 33.11
CA LYS A 3 -31.41 -24.94 33.20
C LYS A 3 -29.92 -24.56 33.23
N LYS A 4 -29.04 -25.36 33.85
CA LYS A 4 -27.58 -25.12 33.87
C LYS A 4 -26.95 -25.38 32.50
N ILE A 5 -27.44 -26.38 31.76
CA ILE A 5 -26.98 -26.69 30.40
C ILE A 5 -27.41 -25.59 29.43
N PHE A 6 -28.64 -25.08 29.53
CA PHE A 6 -29.12 -23.98 28.69
C PHE A 6 -28.31 -22.68 28.89
N PHE A 7 -27.94 -22.38 30.14
CA PHE A 7 -27.10 -21.22 30.46
C PHE A 7 -25.68 -21.33 29.89
N ILE A 8 -25.10 -22.53 29.92
CA ILE A 8 -23.79 -22.82 29.31
C ILE A 8 -23.85 -22.71 27.77
N PHE A 9 -24.92 -23.21 27.14
CA PHE A 9 -25.12 -23.06 25.69
C PHE A 9 -25.33 -21.59 25.27
N CYS A 10 -26.05 -20.80 26.06
CA CYS A 10 -26.17 -19.36 25.83
C CYS A 10 -24.80 -18.66 25.93
N LEU A 11 -24.01 -18.94 26.97
CA LEU A 11 -22.68 -18.35 27.15
C LEU A 11 -21.71 -18.69 26.00
N ILE A 12 -21.72 -19.94 25.52
CA ILE A 12 -20.88 -20.37 24.38
C ILE A 12 -21.33 -19.67 23.07
N GLY A 13 -22.64 -19.42 22.90
CA GLY A 13 -23.18 -18.64 21.78
C GLY A 13 -22.77 -17.17 21.80
N PHE A 14 -22.77 -16.53 22.98
CA PHE A 14 -22.35 -15.13 23.13
C PHE A 14 -20.85 -14.93 22.84
N ILE A 15 -19.98 -15.85 23.28
CA ILE A 15 -18.52 -15.75 23.03
C ILE A 15 -18.20 -15.90 21.53
N LYS A 16 -18.90 -16.79 20.82
CA LYS A 16 -18.73 -16.96 19.36
C LYS A 16 -19.12 -15.70 18.58
N ASN A 17 -20.24 -15.08 18.92
CA ASN A 17 -20.70 -13.86 18.25
C ASN A 17 -19.81 -12.65 18.56
N TYR A 18 -19.27 -12.55 19.78
CA TYR A 18 -18.43 -11.42 20.18
C TYR A 18 -17.05 -11.42 19.49
N SER A 19 -16.37 -12.56 19.39
CA SER A 19 -15.08 -12.68 18.68
C SER A 19 -15.23 -12.31 17.19
N GLN A 20 -16.29 -12.81 16.55
CA GLN A 20 -16.58 -12.49 15.15
C GLN A 20 -16.99 -11.03 14.93
N GLN A 21 -17.62 -10.38 15.91
CA GLN A 21 -17.89 -8.94 15.84
C GLN A 21 -16.61 -8.12 15.93
N LYS A 22 -15.68 -8.47 16.84
CA LYS A 22 -14.38 -7.80 16.99
C LYS A 22 -13.52 -7.89 15.72
N LEU A 23 -13.62 -9.00 14.99
CA LEU A 23 -12.86 -9.24 13.76
C LEU A 23 -13.28 -8.32 12.59
N LYS A 24 -14.53 -7.83 12.56
CA LYS A 24 -15.06 -7.07 11.42
C LYS A 24 -14.40 -5.69 11.28
N GLY A 25 -14.29 -5.22 10.04
CA GLY A 25 -13.79 -3.90 9.69
C GLY A 25 -12.41 -3.94 9.02
N GLU A 26 -11.77 -2.78 8.97
CA GLU A 26 -10.47 -2.61 8.32
C GLU A 26 -9.32 -2.89 9.29
N TRP A 27 -8.23 -3.41 8.75
CA TRP A 27 -7.04 -3.84 9.47
C TRP A 27 -5.81 -3.56 8.62
N ILE A 28 -4.76 -3.00 9.22
CA ILE A 28 -3.56 -2.54 8.55
C ILE A 28 -2.39 -3.39 9.03
N LEU A 29 -1.62 -3.94 8.08
CA LEU A 29 -0.44 -4.72 8.40
C LEU A 29 0.63 -3.79 8.98
N ASP A 30 1.04 -4.10 10.20
CA ASP A 30 2.20 -3.45 10.82
C ASP A 30 3.48 -4.18 10.42
N ARG A 31 3.49 -5.52 10.58
CA ARG A 31 4.59 -6.40 10.16
C ARG A 31 4.19 -7.86 10.11
N ILE A 32 5.07 -8.67 9.53
CA ILE A 32 5.00 -10.14 9.55
C ILE A 32 6.23 -10.65 10.30
N VAL A 33 6.01 -11.64 11.17
CA VAL A 33 7.06 -12.32 11.93
C VAL A 33 6.92 -13.83 11.76
N LYS A 34 7.97 -14.57 12.09
CA LYS A 34 7.95 -16.01 12.25
C LYS A 34 7.21 -16.43 13.50
N SER A 35 6.78 -17.70 13.56
CA SER A 35 6.05 -18.24 14.71
C SER A 35 6.87 -18.24 16.01
N ASP A 36 8.20 -18.20 15.89
CA ASP A 36 9.14 -18.03 16.99
C ASP A 36 9.38 -16.56 17.40
N GLY A 37 8.68 -15.62 16.75
CA GLY A 37 8.76 -14.18 17.00
C GLY A 37 9.89 -13.47 16.26
N LYS A 38 10.73 -14.15 15.48
CA LYS A 38 11.79 -13.50 14.69
C LYS A 38 11.21 -12.74 13.50
N ASN A 39 11.91 -11.70 13.07
CA ASN A 39 11.60 -11.03 11.81
C ASN A 39 11.80 -12.00 10.62
N LEU A 40 11.14 -11.70 9.50
CA LEU A 40 11.43 -12.33 8.22
C LEU A 40 12.88 -12.06 7.78
N GLU A 41 13.39 -12.86 6.84
CA GLU A 41 14.67 -12.54 6.19
C GLU A 41 14.59 -11.18 5.49
N ILE A 42 15.68 -10.41 5.53
CA ILE A 42 15.70 -9.02 5.03
C ILE A 42 15.42 -8.89 3.53
N ASN A 43 15.60 -9.96 2.76
CA ASN A 43 15.31 -10.05 1.34
C ASN A 43 13.94 -10.69 1.05
N ASP A 44 13.17 -11.08 2.07
CA ASP A 44 11.77 -11.47 1.90
C ASP A 44 10.98 -10.25 1.40
N PRO A 45 10.27 -10.33 0.26
CA PRO A 45 9.51 -9.21 -0.29
C PRO A 45 8.40 -8.71 0.65
N ARG A 46 8.08 -9.47 1.71
CA ARG A 46 7.07 -9.17 2.71
C ARG A 46 7.63 -8.50 3.97
N TYR A 47 8.94 -8.32 4.07
CA TYR A 47 9.59 -7.67 5.22
C TYR A 47 9.01 -6.26 5.48
N SER A 48 8.84 -5.48 4.41
CA SER A 48 8.22 -4.15 4.45
C SER A 48 7.28 -4.00 3.25
N MET A 49 5.97 -4.03 3.51
CA MET A 49 4.97 -3.86 2.48
C MET A 49 3.73 -3.14 3.01
N PHE A 50 2.93 -2.59 2.10
CA PHE A 50 1.61 -2.08 2.43
C PHE A 50 0.55 -3.13 2.17
N LEU A 51 -0.08 -3.61 3.23
CA LEU A 51 -1.18 -4.57 3.14
C LEU A 51 -2.30 -4.14 4.08
N PHE A 52 -3.52 -4.14 3.57
CA PHE A 52 -4.71 -3.93 4.38
C PHE A 52 -5.70 -5.06 4.12
N TYR A 53 -6.44 -5.39 5.18
CA TYR A 53 -7.52 -6.35 5.17
C TYR A 53 -8.83 -5.64 5.45
N LYS A 54 -9.88 -6.04 4.78
CA LYS A 54 -11.26 -5.68 5.13
C LYS A 54 -12.04 -6.94 5.40
N ILE A 55 -12.43 -7.14 6.65
CA ILE A 55 -13.14 -8.35 7.08
C ILE A 55 -14.61 -8.04 7.27
N ASN A 56 -15.46 -8.72 6.50
CA ASN A 56 -16.92 -8.67 6.58
C ASN A 56 -17.49 -10.00 7.11
N ALA A 57 -18.81 -10.15 7.18
CA ALA A 57 -19.44 -11.34 7.76
C ALA A 57 -19.18 -12.65 6.98
N ASN A 58 -18.96 -12.55 5.67
CA ASN A 58 -18.82 -13.68 4.75
C ASN A 58 -17.75 -13.45 3.67
N GLU A 59 -16.92 -12.42 3.84
CA GLU A 59 -15.92 -11.99 2.86
C GLU A 59 -14.70 -11.42 3.59
N VAL A 60 -13.51 -11.68 3.06
CA VAL A 60 -12.28 -10.96 3.40
C VAL A 60 -11.73 -10.34 2.12
N SER A 61 -11.42 -9.05 2.16
CA SER A 61 -10.66 -8.40 1.08
C SER A 61 -9.23 -8.20 1.52
N ILE A 62 -8.26 -8.57 0.67
CA ILE A 62 -6.82 -8.37 0.88
C ILE A 62 -6.28 -7.53 -0.27
N HIS A 63 -5.77 -6.33 0.01
CA HIS A 63 -5.23 -5.40 -1.00
C HIS A 63 -6.17 -5.16 -2.21
N ASN A 64 -7.49 -5.13 -1.96
CA ASN A 64 -8.60 -5.05 -2.93
C ASN A 64 -9.08 -6.34 -3.59
N THR A 65 -8.42 -7.48 -3.41
CA THR A 65 -8.92 -8.77 -3.89
C THR A 65 -9.92 -9.32 -2.87
N LYS A 66 -11.14 -9.62 -3.30
CA LYS A 66 -12.22 -10.15 -2.46
C LYS A 66 -12.19 -11.67 -2.46
N PHE A 67 -12.31 -12.27 -1.28
CA PHE A 67 -12.39 -13.71 -1.07
C PHE A 67 -13.63 -14.03 -0.26
N LYS A 68 -14.41 -15.03 -0.70
CA LYS A 68 -15.45 -15.60 0.16
C LYS A 68 -14.80 -16.21 1.39
N ALA A 69 -15.39 -15.95 2.56
CA ALA A 69 -14.82 -16.36 3.83
C ALA A 69 -15.83 -17.09 4.71
N LYS A 70 -15.38 -18.20 5.31
CA LYS A 70 -16.10 -18.92 6.38
C LYS A 70 -15.34 -18.76 7.69
N PHE A 71 -16.01 -18.17 8.67
CA PHE A 71 -15.43 -17.88 9.98
C PHE A 71 -15.80 -18.95 11.00
N ASN A 72 -14.77 -19.57 11.58
CA ASN A 72 -14.89 -20.43 12.74
C ASN A 72 -14.36 -19.70 13.99
N LYS A 73 -14.28 -20.41 15.13
CA LYS A 73 -13.88 -19.81 16.41
C LYS A 73 -12.51 -19.13 16.36
N ASP A 74 -11.56 -19.75 15.66
CA ASP A 74 -10.14 -19.38 15.59
C ASP A 74 -9.57 -19.55 14.17
N LEU A 75 -10.43 -19.81 13.18
CA LEU A 75 -10.04 -19.98 11.78
C LEU A 75 -10.83 -19.05 10.86
N ILE A 76 -10.14 -18.50 9.87
CA ILE A 76 -10.73 -17.86 8.70
C ILE A 76 -10.40 -18.74 7.50
N ASN A 77 -11.40 -19.40 6.93
CA ASN A 77 -11.22 -20.22 5.73
C ASN A 77 -11.64 -19.40 4.51
N LEU A 78 -10.70 -19.19 3.60
CA LEU A 78 -10.96 -18.67 2.26
C LEU A 78 -11.05 -19.84 1.27
N GLU A 79 -11.21 -19.57 -0.02
CA GLU A 79 -11.36 -20.62 -1.05
C GLU A 79 -10.11 -21.49 -1.22
N ASP A 80 -8.92 -20.91 -1.07
CA ASP A 80 -7.61 -21.51 -1.35
C ASP A 80 -6.64 -21.50 -0.15
N ARG A 81 -7.02 -20.86 0.96
CA ARG A 81 -6.15 -20.66 2.12
C ARG A 81 -6.92 -20.59 3.43
N THR A 82 -6.24 -20.89 4.52
CA THR A 82 -6.80 -20.87 5.87
C THR A 82 -5.87 -20.12 6.80
N PHE A 83 -6.42 -19.18 7.57
CA PHE A 83 -5.71 -18.48 8.64
C PHE A 83 -6.15 -18.98 9.99
N LYS A 84 -5.21 -19.24 10.89
CA LYS A 84 -5.50 -19.22 12.32
C LYS A 84 -5.47 -17.78 12.82
N TYR A 85 -6.41 -17.38 13.66
CA TYR A 85 -6.44 -16.03 14.20
C TYR A 85 -6.65 -15.97 15.71
N TRP A 86 -6.06 -14.95 16.33
CA TRP A 86 -6.29 -14.59 17.72
C TRP A 86 -6.04 -13.08 17.90
N PHE A 87 -6.39 -12.58 19.08
CA PHE A 87 -6.10 -11.20 19.46
C PHE A 87 -5.09 -11.19 20.59
N GLU A 88 -4.12 -10.29 20.51
CA GLU A 88 -3.12 -10.05 21.55
C GLU A 88 -2.94 -8.54 21.68
N GLU A 89 -3.22 -8.01 22.87
CA GLU A 89 -3.34 -6.56 23.09
C GLU A 89 -4.31 -5.92 22.06
N ASP A 90 -3.82 -4.94 21.30
CA ASP A 90 -4.55 -4.21 20.25
C ASP A 90 -4.43 -4.90 18.87
N TYR A 91 -3.62 -5.96 18.74
CA TYR A 91 -3.38 -6.65 17.48
C TYR A 91 -4.43 -7.74 17.18
N LEU A 92 -4.78 -7.85 15.90
CA LEU A 92 -5.23 -9.09 15.28
C LEU A 92 -4.02 -9.82 14.70
N LEU A 93 -3.82 -11.06 15.11
CA LEU A 93 -2.76 -11.92 14.60
C LEU A 93 -3.39 -12.93 13.63
N LEU A 94 -2.86 -13.00 12.41
CA LEU A 94 -3.25 -14.00 11.41
C LEU A 94 -2.04 -14.87 11.08
N GLN A 95 -2.12 -16.16 11.41
CA GLN A 95 -1.09 -17.14 11.11
C GLN A 95 -1.44 -17.93 9.85
N GLU A 96 -0.46 -18.06 8.96
CA GLU A 96 -0.49 -18.92 7.78
C GLU A 96 0.86 -19.65 7.67
N GLY A 97 0.85 -20.96 7.89
CA GLY A 97 2.09 -21.73 8.04
C GLY A 97 2.91 -21.24 9.24
N ASP A 98 4.17 -20.90 8.99
CA ASP A 98 5.12 -20.43 9.99
C ASP A 98 5.12 -18.89 10.16
N ASP A 99 4.38 -18.16 9.33
CA ASP A 99 4.35 -16.71 9.35
C ASP A 99 3.11 -16.19 10.07
N ILE A 100 3.27 -15.09 10.83
CA ILE A 100 2.22 -14.42 11.59
C ILE A 100 2.17 -12.94 11.17
N SER A 101 1.05 -12.53 10.59
CA SER A 101 0.75 -11.14 10.27
C SER A 101 0.18 -10.42 11.50
N LEU A 102 0.83 -9.33 11.92
CA LEU A 102 0.38 -8.46 12.99
C LEU A 102 -0.39 -7.28 12.40
N LEU A 103 -1.67 -7.21 12.70
CA LEU A 103 -2.60 -6.24 12.11
C LEU A 103 -3.20 -5.34 13.20
N LEU A 104 -3.29 -4.05 12.91
CA LEU A 104 -3.94 -3.06 13.79
C LEU A 104 -5.18 -2.48 13.13
N LYS A 105 -6.15 -2.05 13.93
CA LYS A 105 -7.19 -1.15 13.44
C LYS A 105 -6.58 0.20 13.02
N PRO A 106 -7.19 0.95 12.09
CA PRO A 106 -6.67 2.24 11.66
C PRO A 106 -6.36 3.21 12.83
N GLU A 107 -7.26 3.29 13.80
CA GLU A 107 -7.10 4.10 15.01
C GLU A 107 -5.90 3.69 15.87
N ASP A 108 -5.73 2.38 16.11
CA ASP A 108 -4.62 1.84 16.90
C ASP A 108 -3.29 1.95 16.14
N PHE A 109 -3.33 1.79 14.81
CA PHE A 109 -2.18 2.00 13.94
C PHE A 109 -1.68 3.44 14.04
N ILE A 110 -2.57 4.44 13.93
CA ILE A 110 -2.20 5.85 14.06
C ILE A 110 -1.74 6.21 15.47
N LYS A 111 -2.34 5.60 16.50
CA LYS A 111 -1.92 5.77 17.90
C LYS A 111 -0.48 5.27 18.10
N LYS A 112 -0.15 4.11 17.55
CA LYS A 112 1.19 3.50 17.62
C LYS A 112 2.21 4.22 16.74
N HIS A 113 1.78 4.69 15.57
CA HIS A 113 2.61 5.29 14.52
C HIS A 113 2.13 6.72 14.23
N PRO A 114 2.42 7.68 15.13
CA PRO A 114 1.86 9.02 15.09
C PRO A 114 2.30 9.84 13.87
N GLU A 115 3.33 9.43 13.15
CA GLU A 115 3.71 10.01 11.85
C GLU A 115 2.59 9.92 10.79
N PHE A 116 1.67 8.95 10.92
CA PHE A 116 0.50 8.80 10.05
C PHE A 116 -0.70 9.65 10.48
N LYS A 117 -0.59 10.42 11.57
CA LYS A 117 -1.67 11.31 12.00
C LYS A 117 -2.09 12.21 10.84
N PRO A 118 -3.40 12.39 10.64
CA PRO A 118 -3.89 13.25 9.58
C PRO A 118 -3.35 14.66 9.74
N LYS A 119 -3.01 15.29 8.61
CA LYS A 119 -2.62 16.70 8.56
C LYS A 119 -3.82 17.51 8.10
N ILE A 120 -3.93 18.72 8.64
CA ILE A 120 -4.90 19.72 8.17
C ILE A 120 -4.14 20.78 7.36
N GLU A 121 -4.64 21.08 6.17
CA GLU A 121 -4.22 22.22 5.36
C GLU A 121 -5.30 23.29 5.39
N ILE A 122 -4.93 24.56 5.55
CA ILE A 122 -5.85 25.68 5.39
C ILE A 122 -5.70 26.23 3.98
N ARG A 123 -6.79 26.23 3.20
CA ARG A 123 -6.80 26.75 1.83
C ARG A 123 -8.05 27.60 1.63
N ASN A 124 -7.86 28.89 1.31
CA ASN A 124 -8.97 29.85 1.13
C ASN A 124 -9.96 29.88 2.33
N ASN A 125 -9.44 29.82 3.55
CA ASN A 125 -10.19 29.71 4.82
C ASN A 125 -10.93 28.39 5.06
N ASP A 126 -10.87 27.42 4.13
CA ASP A 126 -11.38 26.07 4.37
C ASP A 126 -10.32 25.21 5.06
N SER A 127 -10.74 24.42 6.06
CA SER A 127 -9.90 23.40 6.69
C SER A 127 -10.04 22.08 5.94
N LEU A 128 -8.94 21.61 5.35
CA LEU A 128 -8.90 20.41 4.52
C LEU A 128 -8.10 19.31 5.21
N LEU A 129 -8.71 18.15 5.39
CA LEU A 129 -8.06 16.94 5.85
C LEU A 129 -7.24 16.34 4.70
N ILE A 130 -5.92 16.29 4.84
CA ILE A 130 -5.05 15.71 3.80
C ILE A 130 -5.19 14.19 3.80
N ALA A 131 -5.65 13.63 2.69
CA ALA A 131 -5.73 12.20 2.50
C ALA A 131 -4.32 11.58 2.46
N ASN A 132 -4.16 10.41 3.06
CA ASN A 132 -2.93 9.61 3.03
C ASN A 132 -3.26 8.10 2.90
N LYS A 133 -2.26 7.22 2.98
CA LYS A 133 -2.46 5.76 2.83
C LYS A 133 -3.39 5.14 3.88
N ILE A 134 -3.59 5.80 5.03
CA ILE A 134 -4.42 5.35 6.16
C ILE A 134 -5.74 6.12 6.21
N ILE A 135 -5.67 7.45 6.12
CA ILE A 135 -6.80 8.36 6.13
C ILE A 135 -7.18 8.68 4.69
N HIS A 136 -8.08 7.90 4.10
CA HIS A 136 -8.46 8.08 2.70
C HIS A 136 -9.97 7.96 2.48
N PRO A 137 -10.49 8.46 1.35
CA PRO A 137 -11.86 8.21 0.93
C PRO A 137 -12.15 6.71 0.77
N ILE A 138 -13.39 6.33 1.03
CA ILE A 138 -13.90 4.99 0.72
C ILE A 138 -14.52 5.03 -0.68
N PHE A 139 -14.04 4.20 -1.60
CA PHE A 139 -14.60 4.06 -2.94
C PHE A 139 -15.49 2.80 -3.02
N ASN A 140 -16.81 3.00 -3.05
CA ASN A 140 -17.80 1.91 -3.04
C ASN A 140 -18.28 1.56 -4.45
N ASN A 141 -17.39 0.98 -5.25
CA ASN A 141 -17.72 0.41 -6.55
C ASN A 141 -17.34 -1.08 -6.58
N GLU A 142 -17.91 -1.84 -7.51
CA GLU A 142 -17.50 -3.24 -7.73
C GLU A 142 -16.02 -3.33 -8.13
N LYS A 143 -15.51 -2.33 -8.86
CA LYS A 143 -14.12 -2.19 -9.28
C LYS A 143 -13.34 -1.27 -8.34
N THR A 144 -12.02 -1.42 -8.33
CA THR A 144 -11.12 -0.46 -7.69
C THR A 144 -11.21 0.90 -8.39
N PHE A 145 -10.86 1.98 -7.70
CA PHE A 145 -10.88 3.32 -8.32
C PHE A 145 -9.99 3.40 -9.56
N ALA A 146 -8.79 2.81 -9.51
CA ALA A 146 -7.90 2.73 -10.67
C ALA A 146 -8.53 1.97 -11.86
N SER A 147 -9.17 0.82 -11.61
CA SER A 147 -9.87 0.07 -12.66
C SER A 147 -11.15 0.75 -13.15
N PHE A 148 -11.80 1.54 -12.30
CA PHE A 148 -12.91 2.40 -12.70
C PHE A 148 -12.43 3.47 -13.67
N LEU A 149 -11.37 4.22 -13.31
CA LEU A 149 -10.78 5.24 -14.17
C LEU A 149 -10.38 4.68 -15.53
N SER A 150 -9.73 3.52 -15.57
CA SER A 150 -9.21 2.94 -16.81
C SER A 150 -10.28 2.63 -17.89
N GLN A 151 -11.57 2.61 -17.54
CA GLN A 151 -12.66 2.46 -18.51
C GLN A 151 -12.97 3.74 -19.28
N PHE A 152 -12.60 4.88 -18.71
CA PHE A 152 -12.80 6.20 -19.30
C PHE A 152 -11.55 6.75 -19.97
N MET A 153 -10.41 6.11 -19.71
CA MET A 153 -9.15 6.48 -20.36
C MET A 153 -9.07 5.76 -21.70
N GLU A 154 -9.00 6.51 -22.79
CA GLU A 154 -8.61 5.95 -24.08
C GLU A 154 -7.20 5.36 -23.96
N LYS A 155 -6.93 4.31 -24.75
CA LYS A 155 -5.57 3.79 -24.87
C LYS A 155 -4.73 4.81 -25.62
N GLU A 156 -4.12 5.71 -24.85
CA GLU A 156 -3.09 6.60 -25.36
C GLU A 156 -1.99 5.78 -26.04
N ASN A 157 -1.52 6.25 -27.20
CA ASN A 157 -0.35 5.65 -27.83
C ASN A 157 0.88 5.97 -26.98
N LEU A 158 1.22 5.06 -26.08
CA LEU A 158 2.35 5.23 -25.18
C LEU A 158 3.66 5.48 -25.94
N MET A 159 3.78 5.09 -27.21
CA MET A 159 4.97 5.43 -28.02
C MET A 159 5.20 6.94 -28.11
N ASP A 160 4.13 7.74 -28.21
CA ASP A 160 4.19 9.18 -28.48
C ASP A 160 4.27 10.03 -27.20
N ILE A 161 4.09 9.43 -26.02
CA ILE A 161 4.09 10.16 -24.74
C ILE A 161 5.47 10.10 -24.09
N ASN A 162 6.09 11.27 -23.88
CA ASN A 162 7.41 11.37 -23.23
C ASN A 162 7.33 11.53 -21.70
N ASP A 163 6.24 12.07 -21.16
CA ASP A 163 6.00 12.09 -19.71
C ASP A 163 5.17 10.86 -19.31
N LEU A 164 5.56 10.17 -18.25
CA LEU A 164 4.87 8.95 -17.81
C LEU A 164 4.22 9.14 -16.45
N TYR A 165 4.22 10.37 -15.95
CA TYR A 165 3.68 10.70 -14.66
C TYR A 165 2.51 11.67 -14.80
N PHE A 166 1.44 11.38 -14.07
CA PHE A 166 0.29 12.26 -13.93
C PHE A 166 -0.01 12.46 -12.46
N LYS A 167 -0.29 13.71 -12.07
CA LYS A 167 -0.71 14.06 -10.72
C LYS A 167 -1.86 15.04 -10.76
N GLY A 168 -2.96 14.66 -10.13
CA GLY A 168 -4.11 15.53 -9.88
C GLY A 168 -4.45 15.58 -8.41
N GLU A 169 -5.04 16.69 -7.97
CA GLU A 169 -5.67 16.80 -6.66
C GLU A 169 -7.11 17.26 -6.81
N TYR A 170 -7.95 16.90 -5.84
CA TYR A 170 -9.33 17.34 -5.76
C TYR A 170 -9.79 17.38 -4.30
N ILE A 171 -10.85 18.15 -4.04
CA ILE A 171 -11.50 18.17 -2.74
C ILE A 171 -12.69 17.21 -2.78
N LEU A 172 -12.71 16.23 -1.88
CA LEU A 172 -13.90 15.44 -1.57
C LEU A 172 -14.57 16.04 -0.33
N THR A 173 -15.71 16.69 -0.52
CA THR A 173 -16.40 17.35 0.60
C THR A 173 -16.92 16.34 1.62
N LYS A 174 -17.24 16.81 2.82
CA LYS A 174 -17.95 16.04 3.86
C LYS A 174 -19.29 15.46 3.36
N ASP A 175 -19.89 16.09 2.35
CA ASP A 175 -21.14 15.67 1.70
C ASP A 175 -20.91 14.79 0.47
N ASN A 176 -19.69 14.25 0.32
CA ASN A 176 -19.30 13.34 -0.77
C ASN A 176 -19.36 13.98 -2.18
N LYS A 177 -19.11 15.28 -2.29
CA LYS A 177 -19.03 15.99 -3.57
C LYS A 177 -17.59 16.25 -3.98
N ILE A 178 -17.30 16.15 -5.27
CA ILE A 178 -15.98 16.45 -5.81
C ILE A 178 -15.95 17.91 -6.26
N LYS A 179 -14.99 18.67 -5.76
CA LYS A 179 -14.77 20.08 -6.11
C LYS A 179 -13.29 20.36 -6.33
N ASN A 180 -13.01 21.53 -6.94
CA ASN A 180 -11.67 22.11 -7.04
C ASN A 180 -10.62 21.14 -7.60
N VAL A 181 -10.97 20.41 -8.65
CA VAL A 181 -10.03 19.50 -9.33
C VAL A 181 -8.92 20.34 -9.96
N LYS A 182 -7.68 20.06 -9.60
CA LYS A 182 -6.48 20.73 -10.09
C LYS A 182 -5.49 19.71 -10.60
N ILE A 183 -5.01 19.92 -11.83
CA ILE A 183 -3.92 19.13 -12.41
C ILE A 183 -2.59 19.77 -11.99
N LEU A 184 -1.73 18.98 -11.36
CA LEU A 184 -0.42 19.42 -10.86
C LEU A 184 0.67 19.03 -11.85
N ASP A 185 0.71 17.76 -12.24
CA ASP A 185 1.63 17.23 -13.25
C ASP A 185 0.81 16.69 -14.43
N LYS A 186 1.07 17.29 -15.59
CA LYS A 186 0.33 17.08 -16.83
C LYS A 186 0.88 15.90 -17.62
N LEU A 187 -0.01 15.20 -18.32
CA LEU A 187 0.35 14.10 -19.22
C LEU A 187 0.07 14.47 -20.69
N THR A 188 -1.20 14.39 -21.09
CA THR A 188 -1.72 14.92 -22.36
C THR A 188 -3.02 15.67 -22.06
N PRO A 189 -3.41 16.68 -22.89
CA PRO A 189 -4.69 17.37 -22.71
C PRO A 189 -5.90 16.42 -22.76
N ASN A 190 -5.82 15.35 -23.58
CA ASN A 190 -6.85 14.32 -23.67
C ASN A 190 -6.97 13.54 -22.35
N TYR A 191 -5.85 13.05 -21.83
CA TYR A 191 -5.79 12.34 -20.55
C TYR A 191 -6.32 13.19 -19.40
N GLU A 192 -5.93 14.48 -19.32
CA GLU A 192 -6.44 15.41 -18.31
C GLU A 192 -7.97 15.54 -18.37
N THR A 193 -8.51 15.70 -19.57
CA THR A 193 -9.96 15.83 -19.80
C THR A 193 -10.70 14.55 -19.39
N GLN A 194 -10.20 13.39 -19.82
CA GLN A 194 -10.77 12.08 -19.49
C GLN A 194 -10.70 11.80 -17.98
N PHE A 195 -9.59 12.11 -17.33
CA PHE A 195 -9.45 11.98 -15.88
C PHE A 195 -10.50 12.80 -15.14
N ILE A 196 -10.68 14.08 -15.50
CA ILE A 196 -11.67 14.97 -14.86
C ILE A 196 -13.09 14.42 -15.08
N GLN A 197 -13.42 13.95 -16.28
CA GLN A 197 -14.72 13.35 -16.59
C GLN A 197 -14.96 12.08 -15.78
N ALA A 198 -13.99 11.17 -15.75
CA ALA A 198 -14.04 9.92 -15.00
C ALA A 198 -14.21 10.18 -13.50
N LEU A 199 -13.46 11.15 -12.96
CA LEU A 199 -13.54 11.56 -11.57
C LEU A 199 -14.95 12.07 -11.22
N LYS A 200 -15.55 12.92 -12.06
CA LYS A 200 -16.94 13.38 -11.88
C LYS A 200 -17.95 12.23 -11.90
N GLN A 201 -17.77 11.25 -12.78
CA GLN A 201 -18.62 10.05 -12.81
C GLN A 201 -18.43 9.14 -11.60
N ALA A 202 -17.22 9.14 -11.03
CA ALA A 202 -16.86 8.38 -9.84
C ALA A 202 -17.46 8.96 -8.55
N GLU A 203 -17.85 10.24 -8.54
CA GLU A 203 -18.35 10.98 -7.36
C GLU A 203 -19.39 10.17 -6.55
N LYS A 204 -20.38 9.58 -7.22
CA LYS A 204 -21.47 8.84 -6.57
C LYS A 204 -21.02 7.59 -5.79
N TYR A 205 -19.80 7.12 -6.00
CA TYR A 205 -19.25 5.96 -5.30
C TYR A 205 -18.32 6.35 -4.14
N PHE A 206 -17.87 7.61 -4.09
CA PHE A 206 -17.02 8.07 -3.00
C PHE A 206 -17.80 8.30 -1.71
N LYS A 207 -17.19 7.94 -0.59
CA LYS A 207 -17.61 8.32 0.75
C LYS A 207 -16.43 8.90 1.53
N ASN A 208 -16.67 10.05 2.15
CA ASN A 208 -15.80 10.68 3.11
C ASN A 208 -16.33 10.37 4.52
N PRO A 209 -15.69 9.45 5.27
CA PRO A 209 -16.17 9.06 6.59
C PRO A 209 -15.75 10.03 7.70
N TYR A 210 -14.98 11.09 7.41
CA TYR A 210 -14.31 11.91 8.43
C TYR A 210 -15.04 13.22 8.77
N GLY A 211 -16.16 13.52 8.10
CA GLY A 211 -17.00 14.69 8.41
C GLY A 211 -16.35 16.07 8.14
N ILE A 212 -15.15 16.09 7.56
CA ILE A 212 -14.38 17.29 7.18
C ILE A 212 -13.99 17.13 5.71
N ASP A 213 -14.01 18.22 4.94
CA ASP A 213 -13.58 18.21 3.54
C ASP A 213 -12.14 17.68 3.41
N MET A 214 -11.92 16.77 2.46
CA MET A 214 -10.65 16.10 2.28
C MET A 214 -9.94 16.58 1.02
N LEU A 215 -8.65 16.91 1.13
CA LEU A 215 -7.77 17.07 -0.02
C LEU A 215 -7.24 15.70 -0.43
N VAL A 216 -7.59 15.25 -1.63
CA VAL A 216 -7.21 13.94 -2.16
C VAL A 216 -6.26 14.13 -3.34
N THR A 217 -5.10 13.49 -3.27
CA THR A 217 -4.14 13.42 -4.37
C THR A 217 -4.25 12.08 -5.08
N HIS A 218 -4.29 12.12 -6.41
CA HIS A 218 -4.24 10.96 -7.27
C HIS A 218 -3.00 11.02 -8.15
N GLU A 219 -2.26 9.93 -8.19
CA GLU A 219 -1.06 9.78 -9.00
C GLU A 219 -1.21 8.57 -9.91
N THR A 220 -0.80 8.72 -11.17
CA THR A 220 -0.68 7.61 -12.12
C THR A 220 0.72 7.58 -12.69
N HIS A 221 1.32 6.39 -12.69
CA HIS A 221 2.59 6.11 -13.34
C HIS A 221 2.33 5.16 -14.51
N LEU A 222 2.58 5.64 -15.72
CA LEU A 222 2.50 4.84 -16.93
C LEU A 222 3.81 4.07 -17.15
N SER A 223 3.70 2.88 -17.73
CA SER A 223 4.86 2.04 -18.04
C SER A 223 5.11 1.96 -19.54
N LYS A 224 6.36 2.14 -19.96
CA LYS A 224 6.81 1.83 -21.33
C LYS A 224 7.52 0.48 -21.38
N LEU A 225 7.32 -0.23 -22.50
CA LEU A 225 8.16 -1.38 -22.85
C LEU A 225 9.56 -0.91 -23.20
N TYR A 226 10.56 -1.76 -22.94
CA TYR A 226 11.97 -1.45 -23.19
C TYR A 226 12.25 -0.95 -24.62
N ASN A 227 11.65 -1.60 -25.61
CA ASN A 227 11.83 -1.25 -27.03
C ASN A 227 11.22 0.12 -27.38
N ASN A 228 10.28 0.62 -26.56
CA ASN A 228 9.58 1.88 -26.75
C ASN A 228 10.22 3.02 -25.94
N LEU A 229 11.36 2.78 -25.28
CA LEU A 229 12.10 3.80 -24.56
C LEU A 229 12.89 4.67 -25.55
N SER A 230 12.61 5.97 -25.53
CA SER A 230 13.21 6.94 -26.45
C SER A 230 14.65 7.31 -26.07
N TYR A 231 14.99 7.25 -24.78
CA TYR A 231 16.29 7.74 -24.26
C TYR A 231 17.21 6.60 -23.85
N LYS A 232 18.51 6.76 -24.13
CA LYS A 232 19.56 5.80 -23.74
C LYS A 232 19.69 5.66 -22.22
N SER A 233 19.51 6.76 -21.47
CA SER A 233 19.48 6.76 -20.01
C SER A 233 18.35 5.90 -19.45
N ASP A 234 17.16 5.97 -20.05
CA ASP A 234 16.01 5.15 -19.65
C ASP A 234 16.29 3.66 -19.90
N LYS A 235 16.91 3.31 -21.05
CA LYS A 235 17.34 1.93 -21.30
C LYS A 235 18.38 1.45 -20.29
N LYS A 236 19.39 2.29 -19.98
CA LYS A 236 20.40 2.00 -18.95
C LYS A 236 19.75 1.75 -17.57
N LEU A 237 18.71 2.50 -17.20
CA LEU A 237 17.93 2.24 -15.98
C LEU A 237 17.35 0.81 -15.99
N PHE A 238 16.68 0.42 -17.06
CA PHE A 238 16.07 -0.91 -17.17
C PHE A 238 17.12 -2.03 -17.13
N ASP A 239 18.26 -1.83 -17.78
CA ASP A 239 19.38 -2.78 -17.77
C ASP A 239 19.94 -2.94 -16.34
N ILE A 240 20.18 -1.82 -15.64
CA ILE A 240 20.63 -1.83 -14.23
C ILE A 240 19.64 -2.58 -13.34
N ILE A 241 18.34 -2.29 -13.46
CA ILE A 241 17.31 -2.94 -12.63
C ILE A 241 17.23 -4.44 -12.92
N SER A 242 17.27 -4.83 -14.19
CA SER A 242 17.21 -6.23 -14.62
C SER A 242 18.43 -7.03 -14.12
N GLU A 243 19.63 -6.54 -14.41
CA GLU A 243 20.89 -7.21 -14.02
C GLU A 243 21.06 -7.26 -12.49
N GLY A 244 20.83 -6.14 -11.81
CA GLY A 244 20.90 -6.07 -10.35
C GLY A 244 19.89 -7.02 -9.69
N SER A 245 18.65 -7.07 -10.20
CA SER A 245 17.62 -7.97 -9.69
C SER A 245 17.96 -9.44 -9.88
N LYS A 246 18.61 -9.80 -10.99
CA LYS A 246 19.09 -11.17 -11.20
C LYS A 246 20.07 -11.58 -10.09
N TYR A 247 21.08 -10.76 -9.81
CA TYR A 247 22.03 -11.06 -8.74
C TYR A 247 21.39 -11.06 -7.36
N PHE A 248 20.47 -10.12 -7.11
CA PHE A 248 19.71 -10.05 -5.86
C PHE A 248 18.91 -11.33 -5.59
N ASN A 249 18.16 -11.82 -6.58
CA ASN A 249 17.35 -13.03 -6.46
C ASN A 249 18.20 -14.31 -6.31
N GLU A 250 19.45 -14.27 -6.75
CA GLU A 250 20.45 -15.33 -6.54
C GLU A 250 21.25 -15.16 -5.23
N ASN A 251 20.86 -14.21 -4.36
CA ASN A 251 21.55 -13.84 -3.12
C ASN A 251 23.04 -13.44 -3.30
N LYS A 252 23.41 -12.95 -4.49
CA LYS A 252 24.75 -12.44 -4.82
C LYS A 252 24.81 -10.94 -4.54
N PHE A 253 24.71 -10.56 -3.27
CA PHE A 253 24.48 -9.18 -2.85
C PHE A 253 25.61 -8.21 -3.24
N GLU A 254 26.87 -8.63 -3.22
CA GLU A 254 28.00 -7.80 -3.65
C GLU A 254 27.90 -7.42 -5.14
N LYS A 255 27.45 -8.37 -5.98
CA LYS A 255 27.23 -8.12 -7.41
C LYS A 255 25.98 -7.28 -7.64
N ALA A 256 24.93 -7.48 -6.84
CA ALA A 256 23.75 -6.62 -6.88
C ALA A 256 24.11 -5.17 -6.53
N ILE A 257 24.96 -4.96 -5.52
CA ILE A 257 25.49 -3.65 -5.14
C ILE A 257 26.23 -3.00 -6.30
N GLU A 258 27.15 -3.72 -6.96
CA GLU A 258 27.91 -3.20 -8.11
C GLU A 258 27.01 -2.70 -9.24
N LYS A 259 25.86 -3.35 -9.46
CA LYS A 259 24.90 -2.95 -10.49
C LYS A 259 24.02 -1.79 -10.03
N PHE A 260 23.35 -1.92 -8.89
CA PHE A 260 22.41 -0.91 -8.43
C PHE A 260 23.06 0.40 -7.99
N SER A 261 24.33 0.42 -7.57
CA SER A 261 25.03 1.66 -7.22
C SER A 261 25.12 2.65 -8.40
N LYS A 262 25.05 2.15 -9.64
CA LYS A 262 25.05 2.95 -10.87
C LYS A 262 23.77 3.76 -11.07
N LEU A 263 22.73 3.57 -10.25
CA LEU A 263 21.50 4.37 -10.29
C LEU A 263 21.77 5.85 -10.04
N ASP A 264 22.72 6.18 -9.16
CA ASP A 264 23.08 7.57 -8.83
C ASP A 264 23.74 8.32 -9.99
N GLU A 265 24.25 7.60 -10.99
CA GLU A 265 24.85 8.18 -12.20
C GLU A 265 23.81 8.59 -13.25
N LEU A 266 22.55 8.18 -13.08
CA LEU A 266 21.52 8.37 -14.11
C LEU A 266 20.90 9.76 -14.00
N GLN A 267 20.98 10.52 -15.09
CA GLN A 267 20.25 11.78 -15.25
C GLN A 267 18.90 11.52 -15.93
N ILE A 268 17.90 11.12 -15.14
CA ILE A 268 16.52 10.92 -15.59
C ILE A 268 15.65 11.94 -14.87
N LYS A 269 14.76 12.63 -15.61
CA LYS A 269 13.82 13.61 -15.06
C LYS A 269 13.06 12.98 -13.88
N ASP A 270 12.96 13.74 -12.80
CA ASP A 270 12.25 13.34 -11.59
C ASP A 270 10.84 12.83 -11.91
N ASN A 271 10.40 11.79 -11.20
CA ASN A 271 9.07 11.16 -11.25
C ASN A 271 8.74 10.24 -12.45
N ARG A 272 9.41 10.34 -13.61
CA ARG A 272 9.07 9.51 -14.79
C ARG A 272 9.16 7.99 -14.53
N PHE A 273 10.20 7.56 -13.83
CA PHE A 273 10.46 6.16 -13.50
C PHE A 273 10.69 5.96 -12.00
N ILE A 274 10.05 6.78 -11.17
CA ILE A 274 10.28 6.78 -9.73
C ILE A 274 10.09 5.40 -9.09
N MET A 275 9.08 4.64 -9.53
CA MET A 275 8.84 3.28 -9.06
C MET A 275 10.00 2.32 -9.36
N ARG A 276 10.73 2.51 -10.47
CA ARG A 276 11.92 1.72 -10.82
C ARG A 276 13.13 2.12 -9.98
N PHE A 277 13.30 3.41 -9.74
CA PHE A 277 14.32 3.88 -8.80
C PHE A 277 14.04 3.36 -7.39
N HIS A 278 12.80 3.42 -6.92
CA HIS A 278 12.38 2.88 -5.62
C HIS A 278 12.69 1.39 -5.50
N GLU A 279 12.34 0.60 -6.52
CA GLU A 279 12.69 -0.82 -6.60
C GLU A 279 14.21 -1.03 -6.48
N GLY A 280 15.00 -0.30 -7.27
CA GLY A 280 16.45 -0.39 -7.28
C GLY A 280 17.10 0.00 -5.96
N TYR A 281 16.73 1.16 -5.41
CA TYR A 281 17.25 1.64 -4.12
C TYR A 281 16.82 0.76 -2.95
N THR A 282 15.61 0.19 -2.97
CA THR A 282 15.19 -0.78 -1.95
C THR A 282 16.08 -2.02 -1.99
N LYS A 283 16.26 -2.63 -3.17
CA LYS A 283 17.11 -3.81 -3.33
C LYS A 283 18.59 -3.52 -3.03
N LEU A 284 19.08 -2.33 -3.39
CA LEU A 284 20.42 -1.86 -3.03
C LEU A 284 20.56 -1.74 -1.51
N GLY A 285 19.59 -1.15 -0.84
CA GLY A 285 19.55 -1.04 0.62
C GLY A 285 19.58 -2.41 1.30
N ILE A 286 18.75 -3.35 0.84
CA ILE A 286 18.75 -4.74 1.35
C ILE A 286 20.10 -5.42 1.08
N SER A 287 20.68 -5.23 -0.10
CA SER A 287 21.98 -5.83 -0.44
C SER A 287 23.08 -5.30 0.48
N TYR A 288 23.08 -4.00 0.79
CA TYR A 288 24.00 -3.42 1.76
C TYR A 288 23.80 -3.98 3.18
N LEU A 289 22.55 -4.17 3.62
CA LEU A 289 22.28 -4.84 4.90
C LEU A 289 22.85 -6.26 4.92
N ALA A 290 22.69 -7.01 3.84
CA ALA A 290 23.15 -8.40 3.75
C ALA A 290 24.68 -8.53 3.86
N VAL A 291 25.43 -7.51 3.44
CA VAL A 291 26.90 -7.47 3.55
C VAL A 291 27.40 -6.67 4.76
N GLY A 292 26.51 -6.29 5.68
CA GLY A 292 26.85 -5.59 6.93
C GLY A 292 27.06 -4.08 6.82
N GLU A 293 26.78 -3.46 5.68
CA GLU A 293 26.96 -2.02 5.44
C GLU A 293 25.69 -1.20 5.79
N LYS A 294 25.33 -1.21 7.08
CA LYS A 294 24.10 -0.58 7.62
C LYS A 294 23.90 0.88 7.21
N ASP A 295 24.92 1.73 7.32
CA ASP A 295 24.79 3.17 7.03
C ASP A 295 24.46 3.43 5.54
N LYS A 296 25.11 2.68 4.63
CA LYS A 296 24.82 2.77 3.20
C LYS A 296 23.44 2.24 2.89
N ALA A 297 22.98 1.20 3.58
CA ALA A 297 21.61 0.73 3.44
C ALA A 297 20.59 1.83 3.80
N CYS A 298 20.78 2.49 4.94
CA CYS A 298 19.90 3.54 5.41
C CYS A 298 19.85 4.76 4.49
N ILE A 299 20.98 5.15 3.90
CA ILE A 299 21.00 6.21 2.87
C ILE A 299 20.09 5.82 1.70
N ASN A 300 20.16 4.57 1.22
CA ASN A 300 19.37 4.13 0.08
C ASN A 300 17.88 3.97 0.41
N PHE A 301 17.52 3.48 1.60
CA PHE A 301 16.11 3.47 2.03
C PHE A 301 15.53 4.88 2.11
N LYS A 302 16.31 5.86 2.58
CA LYS A 302 15.89 7.28 2.63
C LYS A 302 15.70 7.92 1.26
N LYS A 303 16.32 7.38 0.20
CA LYS A 303 16.05 7.79 -1.20
C LYS A 303 14.70 7.30 -1.71
N VAL A 304 14.18 6.19 -1.15
CA VAL A 304 12.85 5.65 -1.49
C VAL A 304 11.76 6.43 -0.75
N GLY A 305 11.97 6.66 0.55
CA GLY A 305 10.98 7.33 1.37
C GLY A 305 11.39 7.45 2.82
N ASN A 306 10.42 7.75 3.68
CA ASN A 306 10.60 7.83 5.12
C ASN A 306 9.77 6.76 5.83
N ILE A 307 9.64 6.86 7.15
CA ILE A 307 8.86 5.92 7.96
C ILE A 307 7.36 5.85 7.63
N MET A 308 6.83 6.80 6.84
CA MET A 308 5.47 6.73 6.28
C MET A 308 5.39 5.91 4.98
N ASP A 309 6.52 5.57 4.36
CA ASP A 309 6.55 4.73 3.16
C ASP A 309 6.70 3.25 3.54
N PHE A 310 5.58 2.53 3.52
CA PHE A 310 5.51 1.09 3.77
C PHE A 310 6.48 0.22 2.96
N GLN A 311 7.00 0.67 1.80
CA GLN A 311 8.00 -0.09 1.05
C GLN A 311 9.34 -0.22 1.82
N VAL A 312 9.69 0.79 2.61
CA VAL A 312 10.96 0.85 3.35
C VAL A 312 10.80 1.05 4.85
N ARG A 313 9.59 1.31 5.32
CA ARG A 313 9.26 1.62 6.71
C ARG A 313 9.88 0.64 7.71
N ASN A 314 9.67 -0.67 7.54
CA ASN A 314 10.15 -1.64 8.52
C ASN A 314 11.68 -1.72 8.51
N PHE A 315 12.31 -1.56 7.34
CA PHE A 315 13.76 -1.44 7.26
C PHE A 315 14.28 -0.20 8.00
N LEU A 316 13.62 0.95 7.81
CA LEU A 316 14.00 2.19 8.50
C LEU A 316 13.84 2.07 10.03
N ILE A 317 12.76 1.44 10.49
CA ILE A 317 12.47 1.25 11.92
C ILE A 317 13.46 0.28 12.57
N ASP A 318 13.80 -0.81 11.89
CA ASP A 318 14.62 -1.87 12.46
C ASP A 318 16.11 -1.58 12.34
N PHE A 319 16.54 -0.88 11.27
CA PHE A 319 17.94 -0.72 10.92
C PHE A 319 18.43 0.73 10.84
N CYS A 320 17.58 1.76 10.88
CA CYS A 320 18.04 3.14 10.59
C CYS A 320 17.76 4.15 11.70
N LYS A 321 17.49 3.65 12.91
CA LYS A 321 17.40 4.45 14.14
C LYS A 321 18.76 4.82 14.68
#